data_AF-A0A3M1J1W6-F1
#
_entry.id   AF-A0A3M1J1W6-F1
#
_cell.length_a   1.000
_cell.length_b   1.000
_cell.length_c   1.000
_cell.angle_alpha   90.00
_cell.angle_beta   90.00
_cell.angle_gamma   90.00
#
_symmetry.space_group_name_H-M   'P 1'
#
loop_
_entity.id
_entity.type
_entity.pdbx_description
1 polymer ?
#
loop_
_entity_poly.entity_id
_entity_poly.type
_entity_poly.pdbx_seq_one_letter_code
_entity_poly.pdbx_strand_id
1 'polypeptide(L)'
;MLAEDVVATEAMPPFAASSVDGYAVVAADGPGPRRLVGDQVAGVVENIRIEPGTAARVTTGAPVPPGADAVVMVEFAEAGDGVVEILESGTPVGANVRPVGQDIQPGQRVLAKGTLLGPAELGLLGTVGRFQVPVFR
;
A
#
# COMPACT_ATOMS: atom_id res chain seq x y z
N MET A 1 -29.67 12.60 -7.47
CA MET A 1 -29.34 11.17 -7.28
C MET A 1 -28.58 10.68 -8.49
N LEU A 2 -27.63 9.74 -8.32
CA LEU A 2 -26.88 9.12 -9.41
C LEU A 2 -27.80 8.46 -10.45
N ALA A 3 -27.53 8.66 -11.74
CA ALA A 3 -28.32 8.08 -12.83
C ALA A 3 -27.84 6.69 -13.27
N GLU A 4 -26.65 6.27 -12.85
CA GLU A 4 -26.04 4.97 -13.16
C GLU A 4 -25.27 4.42 -11.96
N ASP A 5 -24.96 3.13 -12.00
CA ASP A 5 -24.02 2.52 -11.06
C ASP A 5 -22.62 3.03 -11.35
N VAL A 6 -21.85 3.30 -10.29
CA VAL A 6 -20.44 3.62 -10.40
C VAL A 6 -19.65 2.36 -10.10
N VAL A 7 -18.86 1.94 -11.08
CA VAL A 7 -18.03 0.74 -11.01
C VAL A 7 -16.57 1.14 -11.09
N ALA A 8 -15.75 0.61 -10.18
CA ALA A 8 -14.32 0.85 -10.17
C ALA A 8 -13.65 0.19 -11.38
N THR A 9 -12.76 0.93 -12.04
CA THR A 9 -11.98 0.43 -13.19
C THR A 9 -10.59 -0.02 -12.81
N GLU A 10 -10.10 0.44 -11.66
CA GLU A 10 -8.77 0.17 -11.13
C GLU A 10 -8.87 -0.40 -9.71
N ALA A 11 -7.80 -1.05 -9.28
CA ALA A 11 -7.70 -1.60 -7.94
C ALA A 11 -7.30 -0.51 -6.93
N MET A 12 -7.78 -0.61 -5.70
CA MET A 12 -7.35 0.22 -4.58
C MET A 12 -6.87 -0.65 -3.41
N PRO A 13 -5.62 -0.52 -2.95
CA PRO A 13 -4.53 0.23 -3.58
C PRO A 13 -4.16 -0.36 -4.96
N PRO A 14 -3.58 0.44 -5.88
CA PRO A 14 -3.20 -0.03 -7.23
C PRO A 14 -1.90 -0.86 -7.25
N PHE A 15 -1.18 -0.91 -6.13
CA PHE A 15 0.03 -1.70 -5.89
C PHE A 15 -0.01 -2.26 -4.46
N ALA A 16 0.82 -3.25 -4.16
CA ALA A 16 1.02 -3.69 -2.78
C ALA A 16 1.63 -2.53 -1.98
N ALA A 17 0.97 -2.10 -0.91
CA ALA A 17 1.34 -0.90 -0.17
C ALA A 17 1.61 -1.21 1.29
N SER A 18 2.57 -0.51 1.90
CA SER A 18 2.81 -0.63 3.33
C SER A 18 1.62 -0.12 4.14
N SER A 19 1.25 -0.86 5.19
CA SER A 19 0.28 -0.44 6.21
C SER A 19 0.89 0.42 7.31
N VAL A 20 2.22 0.46 7.41
CA VAL A 20 2.98 1.05 8.52
C VAL A 20 4.21 1.80 8.01
N ASP A 21 4.79 2.63 8.86
CA ASP A 21 6.16 3.11 8.67
C ASP A 21 7.14 2.03 9.16
N GLY A 22 8.17 1.73 8.37
CA GLY A 22 9.03 0.60 8.69
C GLY A 22 10.05 0.24 7.61
N TYR A 23 10.38 -1.04 7.52
CA TYR A 23 11.38 -1.59 6.62
C TYR A 23 10.82 -2.75 5.81
N ALA A 24 10.83 -2.60 4.48
CA ALA A 24 10.50 -3.67 3.56
C ALA A 24 11.64 -4.70 3.52
N VAL A 25 11.32 -5.96 3.76
CA VAL A 25 12.28 -7.05 3.95
C VAL A 25 11.83 -8.33 3.24
N VAL A 26 12.74 -9.30 3.14
CA VAL A 26 12.40 -10.70 2.88
C VAL A 26 12.14 -11.38 4.22
N ALA A 27 10.91 -11.81 4.47
CA ALA A 27 10.47 -12.41 5.74
C ALA A 27 11.32 -13.64 6.12
N ALA A 28 11.76 -14.41 5.12
CA ALA A 28 12.59 -15.59 5.32
C ALA A 28 13.98 -15.29 5.93
N ASP A 29 14.48 -14.05 5.85
CA ASP A 29 15.76 -13.71 6.47
C ASP A 29 15.66 -13.66 8.01
N GLY A 30 14.46 -13.47 8.57
CA GLY A 30 14.22 -13.40 10.02
C GLY A 30 14.84 -12.16 10.69
N PRO A 31 15.14 -12.22 12.00
CA PRO A 31 15.88 -11.18 12.71
C PRO A 31 17.30 -10.95 12.18
N GLY A 32 17.89 -9.82 12.53
CA GLY A 32 19.31 -9.50 12.29
C GLY A 32 19.55 -8.37 11.29
N PRO A 33 20.82 -8.13 10.92
CA PRO A 33 21.22 -6.94 10.18
C PRO A 33 20.87 -7.04 8.70
N ARG A 34 20.35 -5.96 8.12
CA ARG A 34 20.08 -5.79 6.69
C ARG A 34 20.75 -4.54 6.18
N ARG A 35 21.38 -4.62 5.01
CA ARG A 35 21.92 -3.43 4.34
C ARG A 35 20.76 -2.59 3.79
N LEU A 36 20.72 -1.31 4.14
CA LEU A 36 19.75 -0.38 3.59
C LEU A 36 20.10 -0.04 2.14
N VAL A 37 19.14 -0.23 1.23
CA VAL A 37 19.30 0.01 -0.21
C VAL A 37 18.56 1.25 -0.71
N GLY A 38 17.78 1.90 0.15
CA GLY A 38 17.11 3.16 -0.16
C GLY A 38 15.87 3.40 0.69
N ASP A 39 15.19 4.50 0.38
CA ASP A 39 13.95 4.94 1.01
C ASP A 39 12.83 4.99 -0.05
N GLN A 40 11.71 4.35 0.24
CA GLN A 40 10.53 4.29 -0.61
C GLN A 40 9.36 4.98 0.09
N VAL A 41 9.05 6.19 -0.36
CA VAL A 41 8.04 7.05 0.26
C VAL A 41 6.72 7.03 -0.52
N ALA A 42 5.62 7.36 0.15
CA ALA A 42 4.31 7.44 -0.49
C ALA A 42 4.29 8.52 -1.59
N GLY A 43 3.66 8.20 -2.73
CA GLY A 43 3.54 9.10 -3.88
C GLY A 43 4.77 9.16 -4.79
N VAL A 44 5.88 8.50 -4.43
CA VAL A 44 7.07 8.37 -5.28
C VAL A 44 7.25 6.90 -5.63
N VAL A 45 7.71 6.58 -6.83
CA VAL A 45 8.12 5.22 -7.20
C VAL A 45 9.60 5.27 -7.47
N GLU A 46 10.39 4.72 -6.54
CA GLU A 46 11.83 4.62 -6.70
C GLU A 46 12.19 3.27 -7.33
N ASN A 47 13.29 3.23 -8.07
CA ASN A 47 13.78 1.98 -8.67
C ASN A 47 14.61 1.17 -7.66
N ILE A 48 13.97 0.79 -6.55
CA ILE A 48 14.58 0.00 -5.47
C ILE A 48 14.10 -1.45 -5.58
N ARG A 49 15.00 -2.40 -5.37
CA ARG A 49 14.69 -3.83 -5.28
C ARG A 49 15.28 -4.39 -3.99
N ILE A 50 14.51 -5.21 -3.29
CA ILE A 50 14.97 -5.94 -2.12
C ILE A 50 15.47 -7.32 -2.54
N GLU A 51 16.65 -7.65 -2.05
CA GLU A 51 17.28 -8.97 -2.10
C GLU A 51 17.46 -9.51 -0.66
N PRO A 52 17.63 -10.82 -0.47
CA PRO A 52 17.97 -11.38 0.84
C PRO A 52 19.17 -10.66 1.49
N GLY A 53 19.05 -10.33 2.77
CA GLY A 53 20.06 -9.56 3.51
C GLY A 53 20.00 -8.04 3.29
N THR A 54 19.01 -7.52 2.55
CA THR A 54 18.80 -6.09 2.33
C THR A 54 17.43 -5.62 2.80
N ALA A 55 17.28 -4.31 2.98
CA ALA A 55 16.01 -3.69 3.34
C ALA A 55 15.91 -2.29 2.72
N ALA A 56 14.68 -1.80 2.55
CA ALA A 56 14.43 -0.40 2.26
C ALA A 56 13.48 0.17 3.30
N ARG A 57 13.73 1.41 3.72
CA ARG A 57 12.79 2.13 4.57
C ARG A 57 11.55 2.46 3.76
N VAL A 58 10.37 2.18 4.30
CA VAL A 58 9.08 2.49 3.68
C VAL A 58 8.23 3.33 4.61
N THR A 59 7.44 4.24 4.04
CA THR A 59 6.39 4.94 4.79
C THR A 59 5.02 4.30 4.53
N THR A 60 4.07 4.58 5.40
CA THR A 60 2.68 4.16 5.27
C THR A 60 2.11 4.60 3.92
N GLY A 61 1.48 3.67 3.20
CA GLY A 61 0.93 3.90 1.86
C GLY A 61 1.97 3.89 0.73
N ALA A 62 3.27 3.78 1.02
CA ALA A 62 4.28 3.63 -0.02
C ALA A 62 4.15 2.27 -0.72
N PRO A 63 4.46 2.17 -2.03
CA PRO A 63 4.62 0.90 -2.71
C PRO A 63 5.65 0.03 -1.99
N VAL A 64 5.34 -1.25 -1.78
CA VAL A 64 6.33 -2.22 -1.31
C VAL A 64 7.28 -2.52 -2.46
N PRO A 65 8.61 -2.30 -2.31
CA PRO A 65 9.55 -2.52 -3.40
C PRO A 65 9.57 -4.00 -3.85
N PRO A 66 9.77 -4.27 -5.15
CA PRO A 66 9.91 -5.63 -5.65
C PRO A 66 10.96 -6.43 -4.88
N GLY A 67 10.63 -7.69 -4.56
CA GLY A 67 11.51 -8.61 -3.83
C GLY A 67 11.28 -8.64 -2.32
N ALA A 68 10.64 -7.60 -1.74
CA ALA A 68 10.12 -7.68 -0.38
C ALA A 68 8.78 -8.41 -0.36
N ASP A 69 8.52 -9.13 0.71
CA ASP A 69 7.27 -9.84 0.96
C ASP A 69 6.65 -9.51 2.33
N ALA A 70 7.30 -8.68 3.15
CA ALA A 70 6.79 -8.16 4.40
C ALA A 70 7.36 -6.77 4.72
N VAL A 71 6.71 -6.06 5.64
CA VAL A 71 7.22 -4.82 6.24
C VAL A 71 7.30 -4.98 7.76
N VAL A 72 8.49 -4.77 8.33
CA VAL A 72 8.70 -4.72 9.79
C VAL A 72 8.51 -3.27 10.25
N MET A 73 7.72 -3.06 11.30
CA MET A 73 7.47 -1.72 11.85
C MET A 73 8.76 -1.07 12.37
N VAL A 74 8.86 0.26 12.28
CA VAL A 74 10.05 1.01 12.72
C VAL A 74 10.35 0.79 14.21
N GLU A 75 9.34 0.52 15.04
CA GLU A 75 9.46 0.24 16.47
C GLU A 75 10.17 -1.08 16.77
N PHE A 76 10.29 -1.98 15.80
CA PHE A 76 10.98 -3.26 15.93
C PHE A 76 12.28 -3.32 15.12
N ALA A 77 12.89 -2.16 14.88
CA ALA A 77 14.12 -2.05 14.13
C ALA A 77 15.01 -0.92 14.63
N GLU A 78 16.33 -1.12 14.57
CA GLU A 78 17.32 -0.11 14.91
C GLU A 78 18.19 0.18 13.68
N ALA A 79 18.14 1.41 13.17
CA ALA A 79 18.90 1.79 11.97
C ALA A 79 20.08 2.70 12.29
N GLY A 80 21.20 2.46 11.61
CA GLY A 80 22.43 3.24 11.73
C GLY A 80 23.45 2.83 10.67
N ASP A 81 24.27 3.78 10.22
CA ASP A 81 25.42 3.53 9.33
C ASP A 81 25.09 2.70 8.05
N GLY A 82 23.92 2.92 7.46
CA GLY A 82 23.49 2.23 6.23
C GLY A 82 23.03 0.78 6.44
N VAL A 83 22.81 0.37 7.68
CA VAL A 83 22.27 -0.93 8.09
C VAL A 83 21.03 -0.70 8.96
N VAL A 84 20.12 -1.66 8.93
CA VAL A 84 19.03 -1.78 9.89
C VAL A 84 19.08 -3.15 10.56
N GLU A 85 19.08 -3.16 11.89
CA GLU A 85 18.94 -4.36 12.70
C GLU A 85 17.44 -4.64 12.90
N ILE A 86 16.97 -5.79 12.40
CA ILE A 86 15.59 -6.24 12.60
C ILE A 86 15.50 -7.03 13.91
N LEU A 87 14.70 -6.52 14.85
CA LEU A 87 14.56 -7.10 16.19
C LEU A 87 13.38 -8.08 16.30
N GLU A 88 12.36 -7.90 15.46
CA GLU A 88 11.18 -8.76 15.44
C GLU A 88 11.52 -10.17 14.92
N SER A 89 11.03 -11.19 15.63
CA SER A 89 11.15 -12.59 15.20
C SER A 89 9.82 -13.10 14.66
N GLY A 90 9.89 -13.86 13.56
CA GLY A 90 8.73 -14.54 13.00
C GLY A 90 7.74 -13.64 12.25
N THR A 91 8.19 -12.49 11.71
CA THR A 91 7.40 -11.66 10.80
C THR A 91 6.89 -12.53 9.63
N PRO A 92 5.58 -12.76 9.49
CA PRO A 92 5.05 -13.63 8.45
C PRO A 92 5.10 -12.95 7.07
N VAL A 93 5.12 -13.77 6.02
CA VAL A 93 4.90 -13.28 4.64
C VAL A 93 3.58 -12.53 4.58
N GLY A 94 3.61 -11.32 4.00
CA GLY A 94 2.48 -10.41 3.91
C GLY A 94 2.26 -9.51 5.13
N ALA A 95 3.09 -9.61 6.18
CA ALA A 95 2.95 -8.75 7.36
C ALA A 95 3.03 -7.27 6.97
N ASN A 96 2.05 -6.50 7.43
CA ASN A 96 1.94 -5.07 7.20
C ASN A 96 1.94 -4.66 5.71
N VAL A 97 1.54 -5.56 4.81
CA VAL A 97 1.36 -5.29 3.38
C VAL A 97 -0.12 -5.35 3.04
N ARG A 98 -0.67 -4.27 2.50
CA ARG A 98 -1.99 -4.27 1.86
C ARG A 98 -1.81 -4.73 0.42
N PRO A 99 -2.37 -5.88 0.00
CA PRO A 99 -2.29 -6.32 -1.38
C PRO A 99 -3.07 -5.41 -2.32
N VAL A 100 -2.80 -5.56 -3.62
CA VAL A 100 -3.50 -4.86 -4.68
C VAL A 100 -5.01 -5.11 -4.58
N GLY A 101 -5.79 -4.04 -4.59
CA GLY A 101 -7.25 -4.13 -4.57
C GLY A 101 -7.86 -4.59 -3.24
N GLN A 102 -7.11 -4.55 -2.13
CA GLN A 102 -7.63 -4.90 -0.82
C GLN A 102 -8.90 -4.10 -0.46
N ASP A 103 -8.95 -2.82 -0.82
CA ASP A 103 -10.06 -1.93 -0.49
C ASP A 103 -11.14 -1.96 -1.60
N ILE A 104 -10.73 -1.90 -2.87
CA ILE A 104 -11.63 -1.91 -4.03
C ILE A 104 -11.02 -2.76 -5.15
N GLN A 105 -11.79 -3.71 -5.66
CA GLN A 105 -11.41 -4.52 -6.83
C GLN A 105 -11.93 -3.88 -8.12
N PRO A 106 -11.21 -4.02 -9.25
CA PRO A 106 -11.75 -3.69 -10.56
C PRO A 106 -13.07 -4.44 -10.81
N GLY A 107 -14.08 -3.74 -11.33
CA GLY A 107 -15.42 -4.29 -11.53
C GLY A 107 -16.31 -4.25 -10.29
N GLN A 108 -15.80 -3.86 -9.12
CA GLN A 108 -16.62 -3.65 -7.93
C GLN A 108 -17.49 -2.41 -8.10
N ARG A 109 -18.79 -2.56 -7.84
CA ARG A 109 -19.72 -1.44 -7.76
C ARG A 109 -19.49 -0.68 -6.46
N VAL A 110 -19.06 0.58 -6.58
CA VAL A 110 -18.75 1.45 -5.44
C VAL A 110 -19.92 2.35 -5.04
N LEU A 111 -20.77 2.74 -6.00
CA LEU A 111 -22.02 3.46 -5.73
C LEU A 111 -23.14 2.91 -6.61
N ALA A 112 -24.35 2.86 -6.06
CA ALA A 112 -25.52 2.41 -6.79
C ALA A 112 -26.17 3.57 -7.58
N LYS A 113 -26.79 3.24 -8.70
CA LYS A 113 -27.81 4.08 -9.30
C LYS A 113 -28.87 4.45 -8.27
N GLY A 114 -29.25 5.72 -8.23
CA GLY A 114 -30.22 6.25 -7.27
C GLY A 114 -29.59 6.72 -5.95
N THR A 115 -28.30 6.47 -5.70
CA THR A 115 -27.62 6.99 -4.51
C THR A 115 -27.66 8.53 -4.49
N LEU A 116 -28.01 9.11 -3.33
CA LEU A 116 -27.92 10.54 -3.09
C LEU A 116 -26.46 10.93 -2.87
N LEU A 117 -25.97 11.95 -3.56
CA LEU A 117 -24.58 12.39 -3.45
C LEU A 117 -24.40 13.29 -2.23
N GLY A 118 -23.72 12.80 -1.21
CA GLY A 118 -23.19 13.56 -0.09
C GLY A 118 -21.66 13.56 -0.06
N PRO A 119 -21.03 14.09 1.00
CA PRO A 119 -19.58 14.17 1.11
C PRO A 119 -18.86 12.82 0.97
N ALA A 120 -19.43 11.75 1.53
CA ALA A 120 -18.83 10.40 1.46
C ALA A 120 -18.85 9.85 0.03
N GLU A 121 -19.96 10.01 -0.68
CA GLU A 121 -20.10 9.58 -2.07
C GLU A 121 -19.17 10.37 -3.00
N LEU A 122 -19.04 11.69 -2.79
CA LEU A 122 -18.09 12.51 -3.53
C LEU A 122 -16.64 12.07 -3.27
N GLY A 123 -16.32 11.69 -2.03
CA GLY A 123 -15.03 11.09 -1.69
C GLY A 123 -14.78 9.79 -2.44
N LEU A 124 -15.75 8.87 -2.44
CA LEU A 124 -15.67 7.60 -3.18
C LEU A 124 -15.49 7.82 -4.69
N LEU A 125 -16.22 8.77 -5.28
CA LEU A 125 -16.06 9.17 -6.68
C LEU A 125 -14.64 9.64 -6.98
N GLY A 126 -14.06 10.47 -6.11
CA GLY A 126 -12.67 10.89 -6.21
C GLY A 126 -11.68 9.73 -6.13
N THR A 127 -11.89 8.80 -5.18
CA THR A 127 -11.05 7.61 -5.00
C THR A 127 -10.98 6.74 -6.24
N VAL A 128 -12.11 6.56 -6.95
CA VAL A 128 -12.15 5.78 -8.20
C VAL A 128 -11.92 6.61 -9.47
N GLY A 129 -11.45 7.86 -9.33
CA GLY A 129 -11.12 8.74 -10.47
C GLY A 129 -12.33 9.21 -11.29
N ARG A 130 -13.55 9.13 -10.75
CA ARG A 130 -14.80 9.52 -11.42
C ARG A 130 -15.18 10.95 -11.09
N PHE A 131 -14.53 11.91 -11.73
CA PHE A 131 -14.75 13.35 -11.51
C PHE A 131 -16.03 13.91 -12.16
N GLN A 132 -16.68 13.13 -13.02
CA GLN A 132 -17.95 13.48 -13.65
C GLN A 132 -18.87 12.25 -13.61
N VAL A 133 -20.13 12.47 -13.21
CA VAL A 133 -21.14 11.42 -13.13
C VAL A 133 -22.50 11.93 -13.59
N PRO A 134 -23.28 11.10 -14.31
CA PRO A 134 -24.63 11.48 -14.69
C PRO A 134 -25.57 11.40 -13.48
N VAL A 135 -26.50 12.36 -13.37
CA VAL A 135 -27.52 12.42 -12.32
C VAL A 135 -28.91 12.56 -12.93
N PHE A 136 -29.92 12.11 -12.19
CA PHE A 136 -31.30 12.41 -12.55
C PHE A 136 -31.55 13.92 -12.53
N ARG A 137 -32.35 14.39 -13.49
CA ARG A 137 -32.78 15.79 -13.61
C ARG A 137 -33.72 16.19 -12.49
#